data_AF-A0A930QPJ0-F1
#
_entry.id   AF-A0A930QPJ0-F1
#
_cell.length_a   1.000
_cell.length_b   1.000
_cell.length_c   1.000
_cell.angle_alpha   90.00
_cell.angle_beta   90.00
_cell.angle_gamma   90.00
#
_symmetry.space_group_name_H-M   'P 1'
#
loop_
_entity.id
_entity.type
_entity.pdbx_description
1 polymer ?
#
loop_
_entity_poly.entity_id
_entity_poly.type
_entity_poly.pdbx_seq_one_letter_code
_entity_poly.pdbx_strand_id
1 'polypeptide(L)'
;KVALTGDDAANYKIVDSKGTEVTNAKGLGKITPKEIVLKADPQERWINEGLPTGYTGTPMGKNLSHNEVPEIVPSDTPLPGTIDYSSPNARLRVGYYAVEGTYHALNGADGDTVSWNYRFIQDPANKTALYIGPYIPDYEYYKAMTQVSKMTPDEYAYENASLDRTNQYSRKPTAQVDPVPPAINVVKDGVDIRQNDINVLDDTVYTIVDEVFG
;
A
#
# COMPACT_ATOMS: atom_id res chain seq x y z
N LYS A 1 11.08 -30.07 -42.53
CA LYS A 1 12.50 -29.65 -42.63
C LYS A 1 12.61 -28.33 -41.90
N VAL A 2 13.47 -28.20 -40.89
CA VAL A 2 13.76 -26.88 -40.29
C VAL A 2 14.69 -26.16 -41.24
N ALA A 3 14.31 -24.96 -41.65
CA ALA A 3 15.19 -24.03 -42.35
C ALA A 3 15.19 -22.72 -41.55
N LEU A 4 16.38 -22.21 -41.27
CA LEU A 4 16.53 -20.83 -40.79
C LEU A 4 16.35 -19.93 -42.02
N THR A 5 15.47 -18.95 -41.93
CA THR A 5 15.13 -18.03 -43.03
C THR A 5 15.32 -16.59 -42.57
N GLY A 6 15.66 -15.69 -43.49
CA GLY A 6 16.00 -14.29 -43.21
C GLY A 6 17.45 -13.98 -43.58
N ASP A 7 17.78 -12.70 -43.73
CA ASP A 7 19.08 -12.25 -44.25
C ASP A 7 20.25 -12.70 -43.36
N ASP A 8 20.04 -12.71 -42.04
CA ASP A 8 21.03 -13.14 -41.06
C ASP A 8 21.04 -14.65 -40.78
N ALA A 9 20.19 -15.44 -41.46
CA ALA A 9 20.14 -16.89 -41.24
C ALA A 9 21.47 -17.57 -41.55
N ALA A 10 22.29 -16.99 -42.43
CA ALA A 10 23.64 -17.47 -42.76
C ALA A 10 24.61 -17.44 -41.57
N ASN A 11 24.32 -16.65 -40.53
CA ASN A 11 25.16 -16.54 -39.33
C ASN A 11 24.97 -17.72 -38.35
N TYR A 12 23.99 -18.59 -38.60
CA TYR A 12 23.60 -19.64 -37.68
C TYR A 12 23.67 -21.02 -38.36
N LYS A 13 24.14 -22.01 -37.61
CA LYS A 13 24.18 -23.42 -38.05
C LYS A 13 23.34 -24.28 -37.11
N ILE A 14 22.55 -25.18 -37.68
CA ILE A 14 21.90 -26.24 -36.90
C ILE A 14 22.91 -27.38 -36.80
N VAL A 15 23.35 -27.70 -35.59
CA VAL A 15 24.30 -28.80 -35.34
C VAL A 15 23.66 -29.89 -34.48
N ASP A 16 24.17 -31.11 -34.58
CA ASP A 16 23.80 -32.21 -33.68
C ASP A 16 24.53 -32.12 -32.32
N SER A 17 24.27 -33.09 -31.43
CA SER A 17 24.92 -33.15 -30.11
C SER A 17 26.45 -33.35 -30.15
N LYS A 18 27.00 -33.65 -31.34
CA LYS A 18 28.44 -33.80 -31.57
C LYS A 18 29.03 -32.58 -32.29
N GLY A 19 28.23 -31.54 -32.55
CA GLY A 19 28.66 -30.32 -33.26
C GLY A 19 28.70 -30.46 -34.79
N THR A 20 28.14 -31.52 -35.36
CA THR A 20 28.12 -31.72 -36.81
C THR A 20 26.92 -31.02 -37.42
N GLU A 21 27.13 -30.26 -38.50
CA GLU A 21 26.07 -29.51 -39.18
C GLU A 21 25.00 -30.45 -39.77
N VAL A 22 23.73 -30.19 -39.46
CA VAL A 22 22.58 -31.00 -39.86
C VAL A 22 21.72 -30.22 -40.85
N THR A 23 21.73 -30.65 -42.11
CA THR A 23 20.98 -30.00 -43.21
C THR A 23 19.52 -30.45 -43.31
N ASN A 24 19.15 -31.53 -42.60
CA ASN A 24 17.82 -32.17 -42.63
C ASN A 24 17.25 -32.40 -41.22
N ALA A 25 17.35 -31.40 -40.34
CA ALA A 25 16.75 -31.50 -39.01
C ALA A 25 15.23 -31.73 -39.09
N LYS A 26 14.73 -32.73 -38.35
CA LYS A 26 13.32 -33.17 -38.38
C LYS A 26 12.31 -32.20 -37.74
N GLY A 27 12.72 -31.02 -37.26
CA GLY A 27 11.77 -30.06 -36.66
C GLY A 27 11.39 -30.36 -35.22
N LEU A 28 12.14 -31.23 -34.55
CA LEU A 28 11.90 -31.62 -33.16
C LEU A 28 12.79 -30.89 -32.15
N GLY A 29 13.72 -30.06 -32.63
CA GLY A 29 14.59 -29.26 -31.76
C GLY A 29 13.79 -28.12 -31.12
N LYS A 30 13.99 -27.91 -29.81
CA LYS A 30 13.38 -26.81 -29.05
C LYS A 30 14.48 -25.87 -28.55
N ILE A 31 14.38 -24.59 -28.89
CA ILE A 31 15.17 -23.55 -28.23
C ILE A 31 14.50 -23.30 -26.87
N THR A 32 15.26 -23.49 -25.80
CA THR A 32 14.77 -23.25 -24.43
C THR A 32 15.49 -22.03 -23.87
N PRO A 33 14.77 -20.92 -23.62
CA PRO A 33 15.37 -19.75 -22.99
C PRO A 33 15.93 -20.08 -21.61
N LYS A 34 17.02 -19.41 -21.24
CA LYS A 34 17.55 -19.49 -19.87
C LYS A 34 16.66 -18.69 -18.93
N GLU A 35 16.30 -19.25 -17.79
CA GLU A 35 15.44 -18.55 -16.83
C GLU A 35 16.24 -17.57 -15.98
N ILE A 36 15.68 -16.38 -15.76
CA ILE A 36 16.13 -15.38 -14.79
C ILE A 36 15.00 -15.23 -13.78
N VAL A 37 15.28 -15.55 -12.52
CA VAL A 37 14.30 -15.47 -11.44
C VAL A 37 14.28 -14.05 -10.87
N LEU A 38 13.11 -13.43 -10.86
CA LEU A 38 12.87 -12.13 -10.25
C LEU A 38 12.38 -12.35 -8.83
N LYS A 39 13.20 -12.02 -7.84
CA LYS A 39 12.89 -12.21 -6.43
C LYS A 39 12.83 -10.87 -5.71
N ALA A 40 11.65 -10.51 -5.22
CA ALA A 40 11.47 -9.31 -4.43
C ALA A 40 12.11 -9.45 -3.04
N ASP A 41 12.64 -8.35 -2.53
CA ASP A 41 13.08 -8.28 -1.14
C ASP A 41 11.86 -8.18 -0.23
N PRO A 42 11.80 -8.99 0.85
CA PRO A 42 10.66 -8.94 1.76
C PRO A 42 10.63 -7.62 2.54
N GLN A 43 9.43 -7.10 2.75
CA GLN A 43 9.16 -5.89 3.49
C GLN A 43 8.00 -6.08 4.46
N GLU A 44 8.12 -5.47 5.64
CA GLU A 44 7.11 -5.50 6.69
C GLU A 44 6.85 -4.08 7.17
N ARG A 45 5.57 -3.67 7.19
CA ARG A 45 5.12 -2.30 7.46
C ARG A 45 3.82 -2.27 8.23
N TRP A 46 3.59 -1.28 9.08
CA TRP A 46 2.32 -1.08 9.79
C TRP A 46 1.40 -0.09 9.09
N ILE A 47 0.09 -0.20 9.31
CA ILE A 47 -0.93 0.65 8.66
C ILE A 47 -0.65 2.16 8.84
N ASN A 48 -0.15 2.58 10.01
CA ASN A 48 0.20 3.98 10.28
C ASN A 48 1.45 4.46 9.56
N GLU A 49 2.30 3.56 9.06
CA GLU A 49 3.50 3.91 8.33
C GLU A 49 3.26 4.14 6.83
N GLY A 50 2.08 3.75 6.34
CA GLY A 50 1.72 3.85 4.93
C GLY A 50 2.28 2.71 4.07
N LEU A 51 2.06 2.82 2.76
CA LEU A 51 2.62 1.89 1.77
C LEU A 51 4.09 2.21 1.52
N PRO A 52 4.93 1.21 1.17
CA PRO A 52 6.28 1.46 0.70
C PRO A 52 6.31 2.46 -0.47
N THR A 53 7.29 3.36 -0.46
CA THR A 53 7.52 4.30 -1.57
C THR A 53 8.22 3.65 -2.76
N GLY A 54 8.77 2.46 -2.58
CA GLY A 54 9.41 1.67 -3.61
C GLY A 54 9.67 0.23 -3.15
N TYR A 55 9.91 -0.63 -4.13
CA TYR A 55 10.20 -2.05 -3.90
C TYR A 55 11.55 -2.39 -4.53
N THR A 56 12.26 -3.31 -3.89
CA THR A 56 13.57 -3.78 -4.34
C THR A 56 13.53 -5.30 -4.53
N GLY A 57 14.53 -5.83 -5.22
CA GLY A 57 14.68 -7.26 -5.41
C GLY A 57 15.94 -7.59 -6.19
N THR A 58 16.15 -8.88 -6.40
CA THR A 58 17.30 -9.41 -7.14
C THR A 58 16.81 -10.25 -8.33
N PRO A 59 17.27 -9.96 -9.55
CA PRO A 59 18.03 -8.77 -9.95
C PRO A 59 17.16 -7.51 -10.10
N MET A 60 17.77 -6.33 -10.14
CA MET A 60 17.11 -5.03 -10.33
C MET A 60 18.08 -4.05 -11.01
N GLY A 61 17.56 -3.08 -11.76
CA GLY A 61 18.35 -1.99 -12.35
C GLY A 61 18.38 -2.06 -13.87
N LYS A 62 19.35 -1.35 -14.48
CA LYS A 62 19.46 -1.20 -15.94
C LYS A 62 20.67 -1.95 -16.48
N ASN A 63 20.54 -2.50 -17.68
CA ASN A 63 21.64 -3.10 -18.45
C ASN A 63 22.48 -4.07 -17.61
N LEU A 64 21.84 -5.14 -17.15
CA LEU A 64 22.44 -6.10 -16.22
C LEU A 64 23.50 -6.96 -16.91
N SER A 65 24.66 -7.11 -16.25
CA SER A 65 25.75 -7.96 -16.72
C SER A 65 25.74 -9.31 -16.01
N HIS A 66 26.68 -10.18 -16.38
CA HIS A 66 26.93 -11.45 -15.69
C HIS A 66 27.24 -11.26 -14.19
N ASN A 67 27.77 -10.10 -13.79
CA ASN A 67 28.12 -9.84 -12.39
C ASN A 67 26.86 -9.70 -11.51
N GLU A 68 25.81 -9.06 -12.03
CA GLU A 68 24.54 -8.91 -11.31
C GLU A 68 23.62 -10.13 -11.49
N VAL A 69 23.68 -10.77 -12.65
CA VAL A 69 22.85 -11.93 -13.00
C VAL A 69 23.73 -13.05 -13.57
N PRO A 70 24.16 -14.01 -12.74
CA PRO A 70 25.04 -15.10 -13.17
C PRO A 70 24.48 -15.97 -14.30
N GLU A 71 23.16 -15.98 -14.49
CA GLU A 71 22.48 -16.67 -15.58
C GLU A 71 22.75 -16.05 -16.95
N ILE A 72 23.09 -14.75 -17.01
CA ILE A 72 23.49 -14.07 -18.23
C ILE A 72 24.84 -14.62 -18.67
N VAL A 73 25.00 -14.95 -19.94
CA VAL A 73 26.28 -15.40 -20.48
C VAL A 73 27.34 -14.29 -20.32
N PRO A 74 28.54 -14.59 -19.79
CA PRO A 74 29.64 -13.62 -19.73
C PRO A 74 29.90 -12.97 -21.09
N SER A 75 29.79 -11.65 -21.15
CA SER A 75 29.82 -10.85 -22.38
C SER A 75 30.17 -9.40 -22.03
N ASP A 76 30.89 -8.71 -22.92
CA ASP A 76 31.13 -7.26 -22.81
C ASP A 76 29.85 -6.45 -23.02
N THR A 77 28.84 -7.06 -23.66
CA THR A 77 27.52 -6.49 -23.87
C THR A 77 26.56 -6.99 -22.78
N PRO A 78 26.04 -6.11 -21.90
CA PRO A 78 25.04 -6.48 -20.90
C PRO A 78 23.67 -6.74 -21.53
N LEU A 79 22.78 -7.42 -20.80
CA LEU A 79 21.39 -7.63 -21.18
C LEU A 79 20.65 -6.28 -21.23
N PRO A 80 20.21 -5.79 -22.40
CA PRO A 80 19.67 -4.44 -22.54
C PRO A 80 18.23 -4.35 -22.03
N GLY A 81 18.00 -3.51 -21.03
CA GLY A 81 16.67 -3.34 -20.44
C GLY A 81 16.70 -2.80 -19.03
N THR A 82 15.54 -2.78 -18.37
CA THR A 82 15.38 -2.40 -16.97
C THR A 82 14.59 -3.46 -16.21
N ILE A 83 14.95 -3.72 -14.96
CA ILE A 83 14.14 -4.51 -14.02
C ILE A 83 13.76 -3.64 -12.82
N ASP A 84 12.47 -3.60 -12.52
CA ASP A 84 11.92 -2.97 -11.31
C ASP A 84 10.87 -3.87 -10.65
N TYR A 85 10.48 -3.50 -9.44
CA TYR A 85 9.52 -4.24 -8.62
C TYR A 85 8.36 -3.34 -8.23
N SER A 86 7.16 -3.90 -8.21
CA SER A 86 5.96 -3.17 -7.80
C SER A 86 4.96 -4.09 -7.09
N SER A 87 4.10 -3.50 -6.26
CA SER A 87 2.95 -4.19 -5.67
C SER A 87 1.66 -3.51 -6.11
N PRO A 88 1.12 -3.84 -7.30
CA PRO A 88 -0.03 -3.14 -7.87
C PRO A 88 -1.31 -3.30 -7.03
N ASN A 89 -1.38 -4.37 -6.23
CA ASN A 89 -2.54 -4.70 -5.40
C ASN A 89 -2.35 -4.35 -3.91
N ALA A 90 -1.22 -3.74 -3.53
CA ALA A 90 -0.98 -3.32 -2.15
C ALA A 90 -2.03 -2.32 -1.65
N ARG A 91 -2.48 -2.51 -0.41
CA ARG A 91 -3.46 -1.63 0.26
C ARG A 91 -3.08 -1.49 1.73
N LEU A 92 -3.50 -0.40 2.37
CA LEU A 92 -3.38 -0.21 3.83
C LEU A 92 -4.40 -1.06 4.58
N ARG A 93 -4.22 -2.38 4.51
CA ARG A 93 -5.05 -3.37 5.18
C ARG A 93 -4.16 -4.51 5.61
N VAL A 94 -4.43 -5.05 6.79
CA VAL A 94 -3.65 -6.17 7.32
C VAL A 94 -3.66 -7.34 6.34
N GLY A 95 -2.48 -7.82 5.98
CA GLY A 95 -2.33 -8.95 5.08
C GLY A 95 -1.03 -8.96 4.31
N TYR A 96 -0.86 -10.03 3.54
CA TYR A 96 0.24 -10.21 2.60
C TYR A 96 -0.15 -9.71 1.21
N TYR A 97 0.80 -9.07 0.55
CA TYR A 97 0.69 -8.53 -0.79
C TYR A 97 1.85 -9.02 -1.65
N ALA A 98 1.54 -9.28 -2.92
CA ALA A 98 2.54 -9.70 -3.88
C ALA A 98 3.41 -8.52 -4.31
N VAL A 99 4.73 -8.72 -4.40
CA VAL A 99 5.67 -7.76 -5.00
C VAL A 99 6.25 -8.43 -6.24
N GLU A 100 5.85 -7.95 -7.42
CA GLU A 100 6.19 -8.57 -8.70
C GLU A 100 7.32 -7.80 -9.37
N GLY A 101 8.32 -8.54 -9.87
CA GLY A 101 9.38 -7.96 -10.69
C GLY A 101 8.94 -7.87 -12.16
N THR A 102 9.28 -6.81 -12.87
CA THR A 102 8.99 -6.66 -14.30
C THR A 102 10.26 -6.39 -15.05
N TYR A 103 10.46 -7.10 -16.17
CA TYR A 103 11.51 -6.78 -17.13
C TYR A 103 10.94 -5.92 -18.25
N HIS A 104 11.65 -4.84 -18.53
CA HIS A 104 11.37 -3.87 -19.59
C HIS A 104 12.49 -3.95 -20.62
N ALA A 105 12.21 -4.55 -21.77
CA ALA A 105 13.19 -4.67 -22.84
C ALA A 105 13.53 -3.29 -23.42
N LEU A 106 14.78 -3.09 -23.87
CA LEU A 106 15.19 -1.85 -24.52
C LEU A 106 14.36 -1.61 -25.80
N ASN A 107 13.58 -0.52 -25.82
CA ASN A 107 12.61 -0.19 -26.88
C ASN A 107 11.49 -1.23 -27.10
N GLY A 108 11.27 -2.14 -26.15
CA GLY A 108 10.19 -3.13 -26.19
C GLY A 108 8.93 -2.66 -25.46
N ALA A 109 7.89 -3.49 -25.50
CA ALA A 109 6.71 -3.31 -24.67
C ALA A 109 7.01 -3.77 -23.23
N ASP A 110 6.33 -3.16 -22.26
CA ASP A 110 6.48 -3.50 -20.85
C ASP A 110 6.03 -4.95 -20.57
N GLY A 111 6.84 -5.71 -19.81
CA GLY A 111 6.47 -7.05 -19.37
C GLY A 111 6.82 -8.17 -20.36
N ASP A 112 7.83 -7.98 -21.22
CA ASP A 112 8.35 -9.05 -22.07
C ASP A 112 8.81 -10.24 -21.22
N THR A 113 8.05 -11.33 -21.27
CA THR A 113 8.37 -12.56 -20.52
C THR A 113 9.60 -13.27 -21.08
N VAL A 114 9.98 -13.01 -22.33
CA VAL A 114 11.15 -13.60 -22.99
C VAL A 114 11.88 -12.53 -23.81
N SER A 115 13.19 -12.37 -23.60
CA SER A 115 14.04 -11.45 -24.36
C SER A 115 15.48 -11.98 -24.43
N TRP A 116 16.17 -11.81 -25.56
CA TRP A 116 17.59 -12.23 -25.73
C TRP A 116 17.87 -13.70 -25.33
N ASN A 117 16.92 -14.60 -25.60
CA ASN A 117 16.96 -16.02 -25.18
C ASN A 117 16.96 -16.23 -23.65
N TYR A 118 16.50 -15.23 -22.88
CA TYR A 118 16.19 -15.34 -21.46
C TYR A 118 14.68 -15.29 -21.24
N ARG A 119 14.20 -15.97 -20.20
CA ARG A 119 12.81 -15.93 -19.74
C ARG A 119 12.77 -15.42 -18.30
N PHE A 120 11.96 -14.40 -18.05
CA PHE A 120 11.82 -13.80 -16.72
C PHE A 120 10.66 -14.47 -15.97
N ILE A 121 10.93 -14.97 -14.77
CA ILE A 121 9.94 -15.69 -13.96
C ILE A 121 9.90 -15.13 -12.54
N GLN A 122 8.71 -15.10 -11.93
CA GLN A 122 8.55 -14.68 -10.54
C GLN A 122 9.04 -15.77 -9.58
N ASP A 123 9.76 -15.38 -8.54
CA ASP A 123 9.98 -16.26 -7.38
C ASP A 123 8.64 -16.50 -6.65
N PRO A 124 8.30 -17.74 -6.26
CA PRO A 124 7.08 -18.02 -5.49
C PRO A 124 6.94 -17.21 -4.20
N ALA A 125 8.05 -16.80 -3.56
CA ALA A 125 8.07 -15.99 -2.36
C ALA A 125 7.51 -14.57 -2.58
N ASN A 126 7.50 -14.09 -3.83
CA ASN A 126 6.99 -12.77 -4.19
C ASN A 126 5.53 -12.57 -3.78
N LYS A 127 4.73 -13.65 -3.70
CA LYS A 127 3.32 -13.61 -3.29
C LYS A 127 3.09 -13.04 -1.88
N THR A 128 4.10 -13.16 -1.01
CA THR A 128 4.05 -12.72 0.39
C THR A 128 5.18 -11.76 0.73
N ALA A 129 5.81 -11.15 -0.29
CA ALA A 129 6.98 -10.30 -0.10
C ALA A 129 6.65 -9.00 0.66
N LEU A 130 5.42 -8.47 0.57
CA LEU A 130 5.00 -7.35 1.40
C LEU A 130 4.01 -7.83 2.47
N TYR A 131 4.30 -7.58 3.74
CA TYR A 131 3.34 -7.71 4.83
C TYR A 131 2.94 -6.33 5.37
N ILE A 132 1.63 -6.08 5.43
CA ILE A 132 1.06 -4.95 6.15
C ILE A 132 0.48 -5.49 7.47
N GLY A 133 1.03 -5.04 8.59
CA GLY A 133 0.56 -5.36 9.93
C GLY A 133 -0.46 -4.35 10.47
N PRO A 134 -1.05 -4.63 11.65
CA PRO A 134 -2.08 -3.79 12.25
C PRO A 134 -1.55 -2.40 12.63
N TYR A 135 -2.47 -1.50 12.99
CA TYR A 135 -2.10 -0.22 13.59
C TYR A 135 -1.39 -0.46 14.92
N ILE A 136 -0.17 0.05 15.07
CA ILE A 136 0.52 0.14 16.36
C ILE A 136 0.42 1.58 16.83
N PRO A 137 -0.31 1.85 17.94
CA PRO A 137 -0.42 3.19 18.47
C PRO A 137 0.94 3.70 18.93
N ASP A 138 1.19 4.98 18.68
CA ASP A 138 2.38 5.64 19.19
C ASP A 138 2.35 5.67 20.73
N TYR A 139 3.52 5.71 21.36
CA TYR A 139 3.68 5.77 22.82
C TYR A 139 2.82 6.86 23.48
N GLU A 140 2.65 8.02 22.83
CA GLU A 140 1.84 9.14 23.34
C GLU A 140 0.33 8.82 23.38
N TYR A 141 -0.18 7.89 22.55
CA TYR A 141 -1.58 7.42 22.63
C TYR A 141 -1.84 6.68 23.94
N TYR A 142 -0.91 5.81 24.37
CA TYR A 142 -1.02 5.09 25.64
C TYR A 142 -0.89 6.03 26.85
N LYS A 143 -0.05 7.07 26.74
CA LYS A 143 0.12 8.10 27.77
C LYS A 143 -1.12 9.00 27.90
N ALA A 144 -1.75 9.38 26.79
CA ALA A 144 -3.01 10.11 26.82
C ALA A 144 -4.16 9.24 27.35
N MET A 145 -4.22 7.95 26.97
CA MET A 145 -5.25 7.04 27.49
C MET A 145 -5.10 6.77 28.98
N THR A 146 -3.88 6.67 29.52
CA THR A 146 -3.63 6.56 30.98
C THR A 146 -3.88 7.86 31.73
N GLN A 147 -3.80 9.02 31.07
CA GLN A 147 -4.19 10.31 31.66
C GLN A 147 -5.71 10.56 31.63
N VAL A 148 -6.43 10.04 30.62
CA VAL A 148 -7.88 10.21 30.45
C VAL A 148 -8.68 9.06 31.10
N SER A 149 -8.17 7.82 31.07
CA SER A 149 -8.72 6.68 31.82
C SER A 149 -8.03 6.55 33.17
N LYS A 150 -8.79 6.75 34.25
CA LYS A 150 -8.38 6.43 35.62
C LYS A 150 -8.19 4.92 35.89
N MET A 151 -7.75 4.11 34.92
CA MET A 151 -7.55 2.66 35.08
C MET A 151 -6.46 2.15 34.11
N THR A 152 -5.48 1.42 34.63
CA THR A 152 -4.43 0.76 33.84
C THR A 152 -4.93 -0.56 33.22
N PRO A 153 -4.45 -0.97 32.03
CA PRO A 153 -4.98 -2.14 31.30
C PRO A 153 -4.94 -3.49 32.03
N ASP A 154 -4.10 -3.67 33.05
CA ASP A 154 -3.91 -4.95 33.73
C ASP A 154 -4.94 -5.26 34.85
N GLU A 155 -5.89 -4.36 35.13
CA GLU A 155 -6.86 -4.51 36.24
C GLU A 155 -8.19 -5.21 35.87
N TYR A 156 -8.22 -6.01 34.78
CA TYR A 156 -9.45 -6.71 34.37
C TYR A 156 -9.76 -8.01 35.14
N ALA A 157 -9.15 -8.29 36.28
CA ALA A 157 -9.39 -9.53 37.01
C ALA A 157 -9.82 -9.29 38.47
N TYR A 158 -11.14 -9.10 38.64
CA TYR A 158 -11.91 -9.23 39.89
C TYR A 158 -11.66 -8.20 41.01
N GLU A 159 -12.07 -6.95 40.79
CA GLU A 159 -12.55 -6.13 41.91
C GLU A 159 -14.04 -6.43 42.14
N ASN A 160 -14.32 -7.46 42.94
CA ASN A 160 -15.59 -7.52 43.65
C ASN A 160 -15.60 -6.36 44.64
N ALA A 161 -16.20 -5.22 44.25
CA ALA A 161 -16.56 -4.16 45.18
C ALA A 161 -17.62 -4.73 46.16
N SER A 162 -17.16 -5.41 47.20
CA SER A 162 -18.02 -5.89 48.28
C SER A 162 -18.45 -4.69 49.13
N LEU A 163 -19.46 -3.96 48.66
CA LEU A 163 -20.29 -3.17 49.55
C LEU A 163 -21.00 -4.15 50.51
N ASP A 164 -20.88 -3.90 51.81
CA ASP A 164 -21.48 -4.70 52.88
C ASP A 164 -22.94 -5.05 52.56
N ARG A 165 -23.23 -6.36 52.44
CA ARG A 165 -24.54 -6.89 52.03
C ARG A 165 -25.67 -6.59 53.00
N THR A 166 -25.36 -6.04 54.17
CA THR A 166 -26.34 -5.77 55.23
C THR A 166 -26.94 -4.36 55.16
N ASN A 167 -26.40 -3.48 54.31
CA ASN A 167 -26.81 -2.07 54.22
C ASN A 167 -27.21 -1.67 52.79
N GLN A 168 -28.21 -0.79 52.66
CA GLN A 168 -28.56 -0.15 51.39
C GLN A 168 -27.64 1.05 51.15
N TYR A 169 -26.78 0.96 50.13
CA TYR A 169 -25.94 2.06 49.71
C TYR A 169 -26.56 2.81 48.53
N SER A 170 -26.82 4.10 48.75
CA SER A 170 -27.30 5.02 47.72
C SER A 170 -26.21 6.05 47.43
N ARG A 171 -25.61 6.02 46.24
CA ARG A 171 -24.70 7.09 45.80
C ARG A 171 -25.54 8.18 45.14
N LYS A 172 -25.50 9.42 45.63
CA LYS A 172 -26.01 10.57 44.87
C LYS A 172 -24.94 10.96 43.84
N PRO A 173 -25.16 10.75 42.52
CA PRO A 173 -24.26 11.29 41.53
C PRO A 173 -24.37 12.81 41.53
N THR A 174 -23.28 13.51 41.82
CA THR A 174 -23.17 14.95 41.57
C THR A 174 -22.40 15.12 40.27
N ALA A 175 -23.10 15.47 39.19
CA ALA A 175 -22.48 15.93 37.96
C ALA A 175 -22.60 17.46 37.92
N GLN A 176 -21.48 18.17 37.87
CA GLN A 176 -21.48 19.58 37.55
C GLN A 176 -21.46 19.68 36.01
N VAL A 177 -22.59 20.11 35.44
CA VAL A 177 -22.69 20.45 34.02
C VAL A 177 -22.55 21.96 33.94
N ASP A 178 -21.40 22.45 33.47
CA ASP A 178 -21.25 23.86 33.14
C ASP A 178 -21.78 24.06 31.70
N PRO A 179 -22.96 24.68 31.50
CA PRO A 179 -23.50 24.87 30.17
C PRO A 179 -22.70 25.99 29.50
N VAL A 180 -21.97 25.68 28.43
CA VAL A 180 -21.48 26.72 27.53
C VAL A 180 -22.67 27.14 26.66
N PRO A 181 -23.18 28.38 26.78
CA PRO A 181 -24.28 28.82 25.93
C PRO A 181 -23.83 28.78 24.46
N PRO A 182 -24.70 28.37 23.52
CA PRO A 182 -24.33 28.37 22.12
C PRO A 182 -24.00 29.80 21.67
N ALA A 183 -22.90 29.97 20.94
CA ALA A 183 -22.63 31.23 20.26
C ALA A 183 -23.71 31.40 19.17
N ILE A 184 -24.69 32.28 19.42
CA ILE A 184 -25.66 32.67 18.39
C ILE A 184 -24.89 33.48 17.35
N ASN A 185 -24.52 32.86 16.23
CA ASN A 185 -24.16 33.57 15.01
C ASN A 185 -25.46 34.10 14.39
N VAL A 186 -25.94 35.24 14.88
CA VAL A 186 -27.01 36.00 14.22
C VAL A 186 -26.38 36.70 13.01
N VAL A 187 -26.34 35.99 11.90
CA VAL A 187 -26.10 36.57 10.58
C VAL A 187 -27.42 36.50 9.83
N LYS A 188 -27.97 37.66 9.48
CA LYS A 188 -29.09 37.77 8.54
C LYS A 188 -28.59 38.61 7.37
N ASP A 189 -28.63 38.03 6.17
CA ASP A 189 -28.20 38.67 4.91
C ASP A 189 -26.79 39.28 4.94
N GLY A 190 -25.83 38.56 5.54
CA GLY A 190 -24.40 38.90 5.43
C GLY A 190 -23.93 40.10 6.26
N VAL A 191 -24.75 40.63 7.16
CA VAL A 191 -24.36 41.70 8.11
C VAL A 191 -24.28 41.16 9.54
N ASP A 192 -23.17 41.41 10.21
CA ASP A 192 -22.96 41.09 11.62
C ASP A 192 -23.63 42.16 12.50
N ILE A 193 -24.63 41.76 13.28
CA ILE A 193 -25.48 42.66 14.08
C ILE A 193 -24.90 42.87 15.50
N ARG A 194 -23.70 42.35 15.78
CA ARG A 194 -23.07 42.40 17.12
C ARG A 194 -22.49 43.77 17.49
N GLN A 195 -22.32 44.67 16.52
CA GLN A 195 -21.80 46.01 16.75
C GLN A 195 -22.51 46.99 15.81
N ASN A 196 -23.59 47.59 16.26
CA ASN A 196 -23.96 48.96 15.95
C ASN A 196 -25.01 49.39 16.97
N ASP A 197 -24.83 50.60 17.51
CA ASP A 197 -25.73 51.22 18.47
C ASP A 197 -27.17 51.28 17.92
N ILE A 198 -27.98 50.25 18.21
CA ILE A 198 -29.41 50.29 17.96
C ILE A 198 -30.01 51.11 19.10
N ASN A 199 -30.04 52.43 18.90
CA ASN A 199 -30.92 53.32 19.63
C ASN A 199 -32.36 52.87 19.37
N VAL A 200 -32.94 52.15 20.33
CA VAL A 200 -34.36 51.83 20.35
C VAL A 200 -35.09 53.13 20.70
N LEU A 201 -35.44 53.89 19.67
CA LEU A 201 -36.50 54.89 19.78
C LEU A 201 -37.83 54.13 19.72
N ASP A 202 -38.64 54.44 20.71
CA ASP A 202 -39.96 53.92 21.04
C ASP A 202 -40.94 53.94 19.86
N ASP A 203 -41.93 53.05 19.96
CA ASP A 203 -43.17 52.98 19.18
C ASP A 203 -43.12 52.29 17.79
N THR A 204 -44.13 51.44 17.54
CA THR A 204 -44.40 50.66 16.30
C THR A 204 -43.52 49.40 16.12
N VAL A 205 -43.99 48.16 15.97
CA VAL A 205 -45.25 47.61 15.49
C VAL A 205 -45.43 46.21 16.09
N TYR A 206 -46.33 46.08 17.06
CA TYR A 206 -47.21 44.91 17.15
C TYR A 206 -47.96 44.74 15.83
N THR A 207 -48.29 43.51 15.46
CA THR A 207 -49.01 43.07 14.24
C THR A 207 -48.07 42.68 13.09
N ILE A 208 -47.75 41.39 13.03
CA ILE A 208 -48.21 40.51 11.96
C ILE A 208 -48.18 39.09 12.56
N VAL A 209 -49.37 38.66 13.00
CA VAL A 209 -49.93 37.33 12.66
C VAL A 209 -49.40 36.14 13.52
N ASP A 210 -50.06 35.58 14.54
CA ASP A 210 -51.49 35.40 14.90
C ASP A 210 -52.41 34.80 13.82
N GLU A 211 -51.82 34.19 12.77
CA GLU A 211 -52.56 33.46 11.73
C GLU A 211 -51.67 32.33 11.20
N VAL A 212 -51.08 31.55 12.11
CA VAL A 212 -50.69 30.18 11.75
C VAL A 212 -51.13 29.18 12.82
N PHE A 213 -51.27 29.54 14.11
CA PHE A 213 -51.96 28.68 15.10
C PHE A 213 -52.57 29.48 16.26
N GLY A 214 -53.81 29.94 16.11
CA GLY A 214 -54.73 30.26 17.22
C GLY A 214 -55.07 31.73 17.40
#